data_AF-X0IA77-F1
#
_entry.id   AF-X0IA77-F1
#
_cell.length_a   1.000
_cell.length_b   1.000
_cell.length_c   1.000
_cell.angle_alpha   90.00
_cell.angle_beta   90.00
_cell.angle_gamma   90.00
#
_symmetry.space_group_name_H-M   'P 1'
#
loop_
_entity.id
_entity.type
_entity.pdbx_description
1 polymer ?
#
loop_
_entity_poly.entity_id
_entity_poly.type
_entity_poly.pdbx_seq_one_letter_code
_entity_poly.pdbx_strand_id
1 'polypeptide(L)'
;MSAENATRNLSRPRPGEFPSLITIPPLASPHKLTIIVLHGRGFNAQKFHSPLLASPSPDPSVSFRQSLPHARFVFPTAPLARATKYRRSRIHQWYEGTGDWEPEARGNMRPSIEYIHKLLEDEIERLRGDAGKVVLIGFSQGGAMALMSWLLWEGRSLGAVVIMSGFMPLAESLMVDNMGGGISEDGLFERDSEEEAKSPLQRAIDELREEAELSPAPLMTCFPFLNTSVFMGHGKKDEDVEYCHGLSAAKCLERMGVEVKLKTYPDLEHWYCPGELGDIIQFINQQLGL
;
A
#
# COMPACT_ATOMS: atom_id res chain seq x y z
N MET A 1 40.96 -26.19 -16.42
CA MET A 1 39.65 -26.69 -15.94
C MET A 1 39.38 -25.96 -14.62
N SER A 2 39.16 -24.64 -14.66
CA SER A 2 37.96 -23.87 -15.03
C SER A 2 37.06 -23.58 -13.82
N ALA A 3 36.87 -22.29 -13.60
CA ALA A 3 36.32 -21.63 -12.43
C ALA A 3 34.77 -21.59 -12.44
N GLU A 4 34.12 -22.74 -12.53
CA GLU A 4 32.67 -22.80 -12.84
C GLU A 4 31.73 -23.28 -11.71
N ASN A 5 32.21 -23.52 -10.49
CA ASN A 5 31.35 -24.06 -9.42
C ASN A 5 31.11 -23.13 -8.20
N ALA A 6 31.40 -21.83 -8.31
CA ALA A 6 31.24 -20.89 -7.20
C ALA A 6 29.92 -20.08 -7.20
N THR A 7 28.94 -20.41 -8.04
CA THR A 7 27.64 -19.70 -8.08
C THR A 7 26.48 -20.67 -8.01
N ARG A 8 25.94 -20.87 -6.79
CA ARG A 8 24.50 -21.00 -6.44
C ARG A 8 24.34 -21.71 -5.09
N ASN A 9 24.47 -20.94 -4.02
CA ASN A 9 23.80 -21.24 -2.76
C ASN A 9 23.31 -19.92 -2.15
N LEU A 10 22.34 -19.29 -2.82
CA LEU A 10 21.47 -18.33 -2.14
C LEU A 10 20.60 -19.18 -1.21
N SER A 11 20.96 -19.22 0.06
CA SER A 11 20.18 -19.87 1.11
C SER A 11 18.71 -19.50 0.98
N ARG A 12 17.81 -20.49 0.91
CA ARG A 12 16.36 -20.24 0.91
C ARG A 12 16.03 -19.33 2.11
N PRO A 13 15.35 -18.19 1.92
CA PRO A 13 15.04 -17.28 3.01
C PRO A 13 14.29 -18.01 4.12
N ARG A 14 14.64 -17.71 5.38
CA ARG A 14 13.94 -18.30 6.53
C ARG A 14 12.49 -17.78 6.53
N PRO A 15 11.51 -18.57 6.99
CA PRO A 15 10.14 -18.08 7.14
C PRO A 15 10.13 -16.76 7.92
N GLY A 16 9.45 -15.74 7.40
CA GLY A 16 9.39 -14.40 8.01
C GLY A 16 10.50 -13.43 7.59
N GLU A 17 11.54 -13.87 6.87
CA GLU A 17 12.55 -12.95 6.32
C GLU A 17 12.08 -12.33 5.00
N PHE A 18 12.28 -11.02 4.87
CA PHE A 18 12.08 -10.29 3.64
C PHE A 18 13.22 -10.61 2.66
N PRO A 19 12.92 -11.05 1.42
CA PRO A 19 13.93 -11.24 0.38
C PRO A 19 14.66 -9.95 0.03
N SER A 20 15.80 -10.07 -0.66
CA SER A 20 16.56 -8.92 -1.12
C SER A 20 15.72 -7.98 -1.98
N LEU A 21 15.84 -6.69 -1.69
CA LEU A 21 15.15 -5.61 -2.36
C LEU A 21 15.63 -5.50 -3.83
N ILE A 22 14.70 -5.39 -4.78
CA ILE A 22 15.02 -5.05 -6.16
C ILE A 22 14.90 -3.54 -6.33
N THR A 23 15.98 -2.90 -6.80
CA THR A 23 15.98 -1.46 -7.06
C THR A 23 16.42 -1.17 -8.49
N ILE A 24 15.70 -0.27 -9.14
CA ILE A 24 15.90 0.12 -10.52
C ILE A 24 16.30 1.59 -10.54
N PRO A 25 17.50 1.93 -11.03
CA PRO A 25 17.97 3.31 -11.02
C PRO A 25 17.17 4.18 -12.00
N PRO A 26 17.14 5.51 -11.76
CA PRO A 26 16.63 6.48 -12.73
C PRO A 26 17.27 6.30 -14.11
N LEU A 27 16.49 6.55 -15.16
CA LEU A 27 17.00 6.64 -16.53
C LEU A 27 17.75 7.95 -16.77
N ALA A 28 17.38 9.02 -16.07
CA ALA A 28 17.96 10.35 -16.17
C ALA A 28 18.39 10.88 -14.80
N SER A 29 19.53 11.58 -14.79
CA SER A 29 19.99 12.34 -13.62
C SER A 29 19.43 13.77 -13.64
N PRO A 30 19.15 14.38 -12.48
CA PRO A 30 19.31 13.84 -11.12
C PRO A 30 18.17 12.87 -10.74
N HIS A 31 18.38 12.11 -9.66
CA HIS A 31 17.32 11.37 -8.97
C HIS A 31 16.33 12.36 -8.34
N LYS A 32 15.09 12.42 -8.86
CA LYS A 32 14.08 13.41 -8.42
C LYS A 32 12.92 12.82 -7.62
N LEU A 33 12.67 11.51 -7.75
CA LEU A 33 11.61 10.82 -7.03
C LEU A 33 11.93 9.34 -6.83
N THR A 34 11.45 8.76 -5.73
CA THR A 34 11.44 7.32 -5.50
C THR A 34 10.00 6.81 -5.55
N ILE A 35 9.78 5.70 -6.25
CA ILE A 35 8.51 4.99 -6.31
C ILE A 35 8.70 3.59 -5.70
N ILE A 36 8.07 3.34 -4.57
CA ILE A 36 8.03 2.03 -3.91
C ILE A 36 6.78 1.31 -4.37
N VAL A 37 6.91 0.06 -4.84
CA VAL A 37 5.79 -0.70 -5.42
C VAL A 37 5.60 -2.03 -4.70
N LEU A 38 4.47 -2.17 -4.00
CA LEU A 38 4.06 -3.36 -3.26
C LEU A 38 3.20 -4.28 -4.15
N HIS A 39 3.65 -5.51 -4.36
CA HIS A 39 2.96 -6.49 -5.21
C HIS A 39 1.77 -7.15 -4.50
N GLY A 40 0.89 -7.81 -5.26
CA GLY A 40 -0.24 -8.59 -4.72
C GLY A 40 0.18 -9.91 -4.07
N ARG A 41 -0.75 -10.55 -3.35
CA ARG A 41 -0.52 -11.84 -2.68
C ARG A 41 -0.12 -12.94 -3.66
N GLY A 42 0.79 -13.81 -3.27
CA GLY A 42 1.26 -14.92 -4.11
C GLY A 42 2.28 -14.52 -5.19
N PHE A 43 2.57 -13.22 -5.31
CA PHE A 43 3.51 -12.69 -6.29
C PHE A 43 4.87 -12.34 -5.68
N ASN A 44 5.79 -11.73 -6.43
CA ASN A 44 7.05 -11.23 -5.88
C ASN A 44 7.62 -10.09 -6.73
N ALA A 45 8.62 -9.37 -6.20
CA ALA A 45 9.25 -8.26 -6.92
C ALA A 45 9.75 -8.69 -8.31
N GLN A 46 10.49 -9.81 -8.39
CA GLN A 46 11.11 -10.31 -9.63
C GLN A 46 10.10 -10.51 -10.77
N LYS A 47 8.90 -10.99 -10.45
CA LYS A 47 7.82 -11.18 -11.42
C LYS A 47 7.04 -9.90 -11.70
N PHE A 48 6.99 -8.94 -10.77
CA PHE A 48 6.17 -7.73 -10.90
C PHE A 48 6.87 -6.58 -11.59
N HIS A 49 8.15 -6.36 -11.30
CA HIS A 49 8.85 -5.17 -11.74
C HIS A 49 8.97 -5.09 -13.26
N SER A 50 9.34 -6.20 -13.93
CA SER A 50 9.68 -6.17 -15.35
C SER A 50 8.44 -5.93 -16.23
N PRO A 51 7.31 -6.63 -16.04
CA PRO A 51 6.08 -6.34 -16.77
C PRO A 51 5.56 -4.92 -16.51
N LEU A 52 5.55 -4.46 -15.25
CA LEU A 52 5.05 -3.13 -14.91
C LEU A 52 5.87 -2.03 -15.61
N LEU A 53 7.20 -2.10 -15.51
CA LEU A 53 8.10 -1.08 -16.08
C LEU A 53 8.11 -1.07 -17.62
N ALA A 54 7.84 -2.22 -18.24
CA ALA A 54 7.76 -2.38 -19.69
C ALA A 54 6.35 -2.08 -20.25
N SER A 55 5.32 -2.06 -19.40
CA SER A 55 3.95 -1.78 -19.82
C SER A 55 3.87 -0.43 -20.52
N PRO A 56 3.15 -0.33 -21.65
CA PRO A 56 2.96 0.93 -22.33
C PRO A 56 2.13 1.88 -21.47
N SER A 57 2.47 3.16 -21.55
CA SER A 57 1.59 4.26 -21.20
C SER A 57 0.44 4.34 -22.24
N PRO A 58 -0.54 5.26 -22.14
CA PRO A 58 -1.53 5.45 -23.22
C PRO A 58 -0.88 5.74 -24.57
N ASP A 59 0.32 6.32 -24.59
CA ASP A 59 1.22 6.28 -25.75
C ASP A 59 1.98 4.93 -25.77
N PRO A 60 1.71 4.04 -26.75
CA PRO A 60 2.34 2.73 -26.83
C PRO A 60 3.84 2.79 -27.14
N SER A 61 4.37 3.94 -27.54
CA SER A 61 5.80 4.14 -27.81
C SER A 61 6.63 4.41 -26.55
N VAL A 62 5.98 4.69 -25.42
CA VAL A 62 6.63 5.05 -24.16
C VAL A 62 6.18 4.09 -23.06
N SER A 63 7.15 3.41 -22.43
CA SER A 63 6.85 2.55 -21.29
C SER A 63 6.57 3.36 -20.02
N PHE A 64 5.96 2.71 -19.02
CA PHE A 64 5.74 3.29 -17.70
C PHE A 64 7.03 3.85 -17.09
N ARG A 65 8.13 3.10 -17.19
CA ARG A 65 9.45 3.55 -16.72
C ARG A 65 9.96 4.79 -17.49
N GLN A 66 9.79 4.81 -18.81
CA GLN A 66 10.27 5.91 -19.65
C GLN A 66 9.49 7.20 -19.41
N SER A 67 8.22 7.09 -19.01
CA SER A 67 7.37 8.22 -18.66
C SER A 67 7.82 8.93 -17.37
N LEU A 68 8.63 8.26 -16.55
CA LEU A 68 9.14 8.77 -15.27
C LEU A 68 10.68 8.65 -15.23
N PRO A 69 11.41 9.36 -16.11
CA PRO A 69 12.83 9.09 -16.36
C PRO A 69 13.71 9.39 -15.14
N HIS A 70 13.31 10.29 -14.25
CA HIS A 70 14.04 10.63 -13.03
C HIS A 70 13.68 9.76 -11.82
N ALA A 71 12.77 8.79 -11.99
CA ALA A 71 12.28 7.95 -10.91
C ALA A 71 13.22 6.78 -10.63
N ARG A 72 13.57 6.61 -9.36
CA ARG A 72 14.09 5.35 -8.84
C ARG A 72 12.89 4.46 -8.49
N PHE A 73 12.90 3.22 -8.95
CA PHE A 73 11.85 2.27 -8.57
C PHE A 73 12.39 1.25 -7.56
N VAL A 74 11.59 0.95 -6.56
CA VAL A 74 11.93 0.08 -5.45
C VAL A 74 10.84 -0.97 -5.31
N PHE A 75 11.22 -2.24 -5.46
CA PHE A 75 10.29 -3.37 -5.44
C PHE A 75 10.67 -4.32 -4.29
N PRO A 76 10.09 -4.13 -3.11
CA PRO A 76 10.20 -5.12 -2.04
C PRO A 76 9.45 -6.40 -2.39
N THR A 77 9.87 -7.52 -1.80
CA THR A 77 9.11 -8.77 -1.84
C THR A 77 8.59 -9.06 -0.45
N ALA A 78 7.31 -9.40 -0.34
CA ALA A 78 6.71 -9.82 0.93
C ALA A 78 7.42 -11.08 1.49
N PRO A 79 7.41 -11.32 2.81
CA PRO A 79 8.07 -12.48 3.38
C PRO A 79 7.40 -13.77 2.93
N LEU A 80 8.16 -14.86 2.89
CA LEU A 80 7.61 -16.18 2.56
C LEU A 80 6.88 -16.75 3.78
N ALA A 81 5.55 -16.85 3.70
CA ALA A 81 4.69 -17.35 4.78
C ALA A 81 3.74 -18.46 4.29
N ARG A 82 3.11 -19.17 5.24
CA ARG A 82 2.12 -20.21 4.92
C ARG A 82 0.74 -19.57 4.89
N ALA A 83 0.11 -19.53 3.73
CA ALA A 83 -1.22 -18.96 3.57
C ALA A 83 -2.32 -19.98 3.85
N THR A 84 -3.21 -19.69 4.79
CA THR A 84 -4.37 -20.52 5.13
C THR A 84 -5.26 -20.72 3.91
N LYS A 85 -5.52 -19.65 3.17
CA LYS A 85 -6.28 -19.67 1.91
C LYS A 85 -5.78 -20.73 0.92
N TYR A 86 -4.46 -20.85 0.77
CA TYR A 86 -3.85 -21.78 -0.19
C TYR A 86 -3.45 -23.10 0.47
N ARG A 87 -4.29 -23.63 1.37
CA ARG A 87 -4.08 -24.91 2.08
C ARG A 87 -2.69 -24.99 2.74
N ARG A 88 -2.25 -23.89 3.36
CA ARG A 88 -0.94 -23.73 4.03
C ARG A 88 0.27 -23.85 3.10
N SER A 89 0.08 -23.61 1.79
CA SER A 89 1.16 -23.47 0.82
C SER A 89 2.04 -22.27 1.16
N ARG A 90 3.34 -22.37 0.84
CA ARG A 90 4.30 -21.29 1.07
C ARG A 90 4.22 -20.31 -0.09
N ILE A 91 3.76 -19.10 0.18
CA ILE A 91 3.65 -18.00 -0.78
C ILE A 91 4.18 -16.71 -0.17
N HIS A 92 4.52 -15.74 -1.01
CA HIS A 92 4.82 -14.39 -0.56
C HIS A 92 3.50 -13.65 -0.29
N GLN A 93 3.32 -13.17 0.94
CA GLN A 93 2.15 -12.42 1.36
C GLN A 93 2.54 -11.42 2.45
N TRP A 94 1.90 -10.25 2.46
CA TRP A 94 2.24 -9.17 3.39
C TRP A 94 1.69 -9.40 4.80
N TYR A 95 0.54 -10.06 4.89
CA TYR A 95 -0.13 -10.43 6.12
C TYR A 95 -0.97 -11.70 5.88
N GLU A 96 -1.41 -12.34 6.95
CA GLU A 96 -2.22 -13.55 6.86
C GLU A 96 -3.69 -13.19 6.61
N GLY A 97 -4.29 -13.88 5.64
CA GLY A 97 -5.71 -13.74 5.33
C GLY A 97 -6.31 -15.04 4.79
N THR A 98 -7.60 -15.24 5.03
CA THR A 98 -8.38 -16.42 4.63
C THR A 98 -9.10 -16.27 3.27
N GLY A 99 -9.26 -15.05 2.74
CA GLY A 99 -10.00 -14.67 1.52
C GLY A 99 -9.23 -13.71 0.58
N ASP A 100 -9.74 -13.46 -0.64
CA ASP A 100 -9.17 -12.48 -1.62
C ASP A 100 -9.42 -11.04 -1.21
N TRP A 101 -10.64 -10.77 -0.80
CA TRP A 101 -11.04 -9.62 -0.01
C TRP A 101 -11.45 -10.13 1.37
N GLU A 102 -11.09 -9.42 2.44
CA GLU A 102 -11.55 -9.76 3.78
C GLU A 102 -11.95 -8.48 4.52
N PRO A 103 -13.14 -8.43 5.12
CA PRO A 103 -13.54 -7.33 5.99
C PRO A 103 -12.60 -7.21 7.20
N GLU A 104 -12.24 -8.36 7.77
CA GLU A 104 -11.27 -8.49 8.86
C GLU A 104 -9.99 -9.11 8.28
N ALA A 105 -8.94 -8.30 8.12
CA ALA A 105 -7.62 -8.93 8.17
C ALA A 105 -7.47 -9.61 9.53
N ARG A 106 -6.71 -10.70 9.59
CA ARG A 106 -6.61 -11.52 10.82
C ARG A 106 -5.22 -11.45 11.44
N GLY A 107 -4.53 -10.33 11.21
CA GLY A 107 -3.26 -10.00 11.84
C GLY A 107 -1.97 -10.32 11.07
N ASN A 108 -0.86 -10.19 11.79
CA ASN A 108 0.54 -10.26 11.37
C ASN A 108 0.93 -9.23 10.29
N MET A 109 0.34 -8.03 10.34
CA MET A 109 0.75 -6.91 9.48
C MET A 109 2.03 -6.22 9.98
N ARG A 110 2.25 -6.19 11.31
CA ARG A 110 3.37 -5.47 11.94
C ARG A 110 4.72 -5.66 11.25
N PRO A 111 5.19 -6.89 10.95
CA PRO A 111 6.50 -7.06 10.32
C PRO A 111 6.59 -6.40 8.94
N SER A 112 5.50 -6.39 8.17
CA SER A 112 5.44 -5.74 6.86
C SER A 112 5.38 -4.23 6.99
N ILE A 113 4.61 -3.70 7.95
CA ILE A 113 4.54 -2.26 8.20
C ILE A 113 5.91 -1.74 8.66
N GLU A 114 6.53 -2.36 9.66
CA GLU A 114 7.87 -1.98 10.15
C GLU A 114 8.91 -2.02 9.02
N TYR A 115 8.87 -3.05 8.17
CA TYR A 115 9.76 -3.16 7.01
C TYR A 115 9.52 -2.05 5.97
N ILE A 116 8.25 -1.74 5.65
CA ILE A 116 7.88 -0.69 4.70
C ILE A 116 8.22 0.70 5.26
N HIS A 117 7.97 0.95 6.55
CA HIS A 117 8.38 2.16 7.25
C HIS A 117 9.89 2.35 7.16
N LYS A 118 10.67 1.30 7.41
CA LYS A 118 12.12 1.38 7.26
C LYS A 118 12.55 1.70 5.84
N LEU A 119 11.86 1.12 4.85
CA LEU A 119 12.11 1.40 3.44
C LEU A 119 11.76 2.85 3.06
N LEU A 120 10.67 3.39 3.60
CA LEU A 120 10.29 4.79 3.44
C LEU A 120 11.38 5.70 4.01
N GLU A 121 11.85 5.48 5.24
CA GLU A 121 12.95 6.24 5.83
C GLU A 121 14.19 6.27 4.92
N ASP A 122 14.65 5.10 4.50
CA ASP A 122 15.88 4.96 3.73
C ASP A 122 15.78 5.67 2.36
N GLU A 123 14.62 5.61 1.71
CA GLU A 123 14.41 6.24 0.41
C GLU A 123 14.12 7.75 0.50
N ILE A 124 13.47 8.20 1.58
CA ILE A 124 13.34 9.64 1.91
C ILE A 124 14.73 10.25 2.14
N GLU A 125 15.61 9.56 2.87
CA GLU A 125 16.98 10.02 3.10
C GLU A 125 17.79 10.14 1.79
N ARG A 126 17.61 9.21 0.84
CA ARG A 126 18.22 9.30 -0.51
C ARG A 126 17.74 10.50 -1.32
N LEU A 127 16.59 11.05 -0.97
CA LEU A 127 16.02 12.28 -1.54
C LEU A 127 16.31 13.50 -0.65
N ARG A 128 17.36 13.43 0.17
CA ARG A 128 17.81 14.51 1.07
C ARG A 128 16.72 14.92 2.07
N GLY A 129 15.91 13.95 2.49
CA GLY A 129 14.80 14.13 3.40
C GLY A 129 13.50 14.60 2.73
N ASP A 130 13.42 14.79 1.42
CA ASP A 130 12.18 15.25 0.79
C ASP A 130 11.16 14.10 0.63
N ALA A 131 10.32 13.89 1.66
CA ALA A 131 9.26 12.89 1.63
C ALA A 131 8.19 13.17 0.55
N GLY A 132 8.02 14.43 0.14
CA GLY A 132 7.15 14.81 -0.96
C GLY A 132 7.60 14.28 -2.33
N LYS A 133 8.80 13.69 -2.42
CA LYS A 133 9.33 13.02 -3.61
C LYS A 133 9.26 11.50 -3.54
N VAL A 134 8.62 10.95 -2.52
CA VAL A 134 8.37 9.50 -2.40
C VAL A 134 6.91 9.19 -2.73
N VAL A 135 6.70 8.20 -3.58
CA VAL A 135 5.38 7.68 -3.94
C VAL A 135 5.29 6.22 -3.51
N LEU A 136 4.23 5.86 -2.81
CA LEU A 136 3.94 4.48 -2.42
C LEU A 136 2.81 3.92 -3.29
N ILE A 137 3.10 2.87 -4.05
CA ILE A 137 2.16 2.19 -4.93
C ILE A 137 1.89 0.78 -4.39
N GLY A 138 0.63 0.34 -4.41
CA GLY A 138 0.26 -1.01 -4.04
C GLY A 138 -0.77 -1.64 -4.98
N PHE A 139 -0.59 -2.92 -5.29
CA PHE A 139 -1.54 -3.72 -6.06
C PHE A 139 -2.19 -4.81 -5.19
N SER A 140 -3.52 -4.96 -5.25
CA SER A 140 -4.26 -6.03 -4.53
C SER A 140 -3.94 -6.02 -3.02
N GLN A 141 -3.49 -7.14 -2.42
CA GLN A 141 -3.01 -7.16 -1.03
C GLN A 141 -1.89 -6.13 -0.76
N GLY A 142 -1.04 -5.84 -1.74
CA GLY A 142 -0.04 -4.77 -1.65
C GLY A 142 -0.68 -3.38 -1.60
N GLY A 143 -1.87 -3.20 -2.18
CA GLY A 143 -2.69 -1.99 -2.06
C GLY A 143 -3.21 -1.79 -0.64
N ALA A 144 -3.79 -2.83 -0.05
CA ALA A 144 -4.18 -2.81 1.37
C ALA A 144 -2.97 -2.51 2.27
N MET A 145 -1.82 -3.15 2.01
CA MET A 145 -0.60 -2.89 2.77
C MET A 145 -0.02 -1.48 2.56
N ALA A 146 -0.15 -0.91 1.36
CA ALA A 146 0.23 0.47 1.10
C ALA A 146 -0.62 1.44 1.92
N LEU A 147 -1.94 1.24 1.98
CA LEU A 147 -2.85 2.04 2.79
C LEU A 147 -2.52 1.93 4.28
N MET A 148 -2.40 0.71 4.82
CA MET A 148 -2.05 0.48 6.23
C MET A 148 -0.70 1.11 6.58
N SER A 149 0.32 0.89 5.77
CA SER A 149 1.66 1.42 6.04
C SER A 149 1.68 2.95 5.99
N TRP A 150 0.93 3.58 5.09
CA TRP A 150 0.88 5.03 4.97
C TRP A 150 0.00 5.71 6.03
N LEU A 151 -1.18 5.17 6.35
CA LEU A 151 -2.03 5.73 7.41
C LEU A 151 -1.36 5.64 8.79
N LEU A 152 -0.56 4.60 9.00
CA LEU A 152 0.19 4.36 10.24
C LEU A 152 1.61 4.96 10.21
N TRP A 153 1.97 5.69 9.15
CA TRP A 153 3.27 6.34 9.02
C TRP A 153 3.35 7.59 9.90
N GLU A 154 4.32 7.62 10.81
CA GLU A 154 4.54 8.73 11.74
C GLU A 154 5.51 9.80 11.19
N GLY A 155 6.09 9.56 10.00
CA GLY A 155 7.00 10.50 9.35
C GLY A 155 6.29 11.60 8.56
N ARG A 156 7.06 12.32 7.73
CA ARG A 156 6.53 13.37 6.86
C ARG A 156 5.61 12.80 5.78
N SER A 157 4.63 13.60 5.37
CA SER A 157 3.69 13.30 4.28
C SER A 157 4.42 12.88 3.01
N LEU A 158 3.94 11.81 2.38
CA LEU A 158 4.48 11.35 1.10
C LEU A 158 3.98 12.25 -0.03
N GLY A 159 4.62 12.18 -1.20
CA GLY A 159 4.16 12.94 -2.37
C GLY A 159 2.84 12.44 -2.93
N ALA A 160 2.63 11.12 -2.88
CA ALA A 160 1.40 10.48 -3.34
C ALA A 160 1.31 9.03 -2.86
N VAL A 161 0.09 8.52 -2.76
CA VAL A 161 -0.20 7.08 -2.64
C VAL A 161 -1.06 6.64 -3.82
N VAL A 162 -0.77 5.46 -4.37
CA VAL A 162 -1.46 4.91 -5.54
C VAL A 162 -1.88 3.48 -5.26
N ILE A 163 -3.17 3.19 -5.38
CA ILE A 163 -3.75 1.88 -5.15
C ILE A 163 -4.33 1.34 -6.46
N MET A 164 -3.93 0.14 -6.86
CA MET A 164 -4.46 -0.57 -8.03
C MET A 164 -5.18 -1.84 -7.58
N SER A 165 -6.47 -1.98 -7.89
CA SER A 165 -7.30 -3.14 -7.49
C SER A 165 -7.17 -3.49 -6.00
N GLY A 166 -7.14 -2.48 -5.13
CA GLY A 166 -6.94 -2.64 -3.69
C GLY A 166 -8.21 -2.45 -2.86
N PHE A 167 -8.08 -2.66 -1.56
CA PHE A 167 -9.15 -2.47 -0.57
C PHE A 167 -8.56 -1.92 0.73
N MET A 168 -9.41 -1.42 1.62
CA MET A 168 -9.05 -0.95 2.95
C MET A 168 -9.38 -2.04 3.97
N PRO A 169 -8.41 -2.55 4.75
CA PRO A 169 -8.72 -3.41 5.90
C PRO A 169 -9.66 -2.68 6.88
N LEU A 170 -10.61 -3.39 7.47
CA LEU A 170 -11.59 -2.84 8.43
C LEU A 170 -12.50 -1.73 7.87
N ALA A 171 -12.67 -1.64 6.54
CA ALA A 171 -13.49 -0.60 5.92
C ALA A 171 -14.93 -0.54 6.47
N GLU A 172 -15.53 -1.69 6.82
CA GLU A 172 -16.87 -1.75 7.39
C GLU A 172 -16.92 -1.12 8.78
N SER A 173 -16.02 -1.51 9.68
CA SER A 173 -15.92 -0.98 11.04
C SER A 173 -15.69 0.54 11.05
N LEU A 174 -14.70 0.98 10.26
CA LEU A 174 -14.36 2.40 10.07
C LEU A 174 -15.50 3.23 9.46
N MET A 175 -16.45 2.59 8.79
CA MET A 175 -17.63 3.26 8.25
C MET A 175 -18.86 3.25 9.19
N VAL A 176 -18.93 2.29 10.12
CA VAL A 176 -20.03 2.18 11.09
C VAL A 176 -19.84 3.17 12.25
N ASP A 177 -18.62 3.32 12.77
CA ASP A 177 -18.33 4.15 13.95
C ASP A 177 -18.61 5.66 13.76
N ASN A 178 -18.74 6.12 12.50
CA ASN A 178 -19.13 7.49 12.17
C ASN A 178 -20.63 7.66 11.86
N MET A 179 -21.45 6.60 11.87
CA MET A 179 -22.89 6.62 11.56
C MET A 179 -23.79 6.35 12.78
N GLY A 180 -23.27 6.40 14.01
CA GLY A 180 -24.09 6.14 15.18
C GLY A 180 -23.51 6.64 16.49
N GLY A 181 -23.90 7.84 16.91
CA GLY A 181 -24.18 8.11 18.33
C GLY A 181 -25.40 7.32 18.82
N GLY A 182 -25.44 6.02 18.50
CA GLY A 182 -26.50 5.10 18.88
C GLY A 182 -26.15 4.50 20.23
N ILE A 183 -26.83 4.98 21.26
CA ILE A 183 -26.84 4.38 22.58
C ILE A 183 -27.29 2.92 22.43
N SER A 184 -26.38 1.97 22.58
CA SER A 184 -26.75 0.61 22.95
C SER A 184 -27.12 0.63 24.43
N GLU A 185 -28.37 0.32 24.77
CA GLU A 185 -28.87 0.29 26.16
C GLU A 185 -28.24 -0.81 27.04
N ASP A 186 -27.39 -1.68 26.48
CA ASP A 186 -26.77 -2.79 27.21
C ASP A 186 -25.26 -2.59 27.36
N GLY A 187 -24.84 -1.68 28.24
CA GLY A 187 -23.41 -1.52 28.54
C GLY A 187 -23.06 -0.27 29.35
N LEU A 188 -23.56 -0.18 30.58
CA LEU A 188 -22.98 0.68 31.62
C LEU A 188 -21.57 0.17 31.98
N PHE A 189 -20.60 0.43 31.11
CA PHE A 189 -19.19 0.49 31.46
C PHE A 189 -18.80 1.96 31.47
N GLU A 190 -18.14 2.41 32.54
CA GLU A 190 -17.50 3.73 32.58
C GLU A 190 -16.54 3.80 31.38
N ARG A 191 -16.91 4.54 30.33
CA ARG A 191 -15.98 4.83 29.23
C ARG A 191 -14.87 5.66 29.85
N ASP A 192 -13.64 5.17 29.71
CA ASP A 192 -12.47 5.85 30.26
C ASP A 192 -12.44 7.30 29.75
N SER A 193 -12.19 8.27 30.63
CA SER A 193 -12.23 9.70 30.26
C SER A 193 -11.26 10.08 29.11
N GLU A 194 -10.25 9.24 28.88
CA GLU A 194 -9.31 9.36 27.75
C GLU A 194 -9.95 8.94 26.39
N GLU A 195 -10.87 7.99 26.37
CA GLU A 195 -11.60 7.55 25.17
C GLU A 195 -12.56 8.63 24.65
N GLU A 196 -13.21 9.36 25.57
CA GLU A 196 -14.13 10.46 25.23
C GLU A 196 -13.40 11.65 24.58
N ALA A 197 -12.12 11.84 24.87
CA ALA A 197 -11.30 12.92 24.32
C ALA A 197 -10.81 12.68 22.88
N LYS A 198 -10.86 11.43 22.39
CA LYS A 198 -10.36 11.08 21.05
C LYS A 198 -11.31 11.54 19.95
N SER A 199 -10.74 12.21 18.93
CA SER A 199 -11.47 12.50 17.69
C SER A 199 -11.88 11.21 16.97
N PRO A 200 -12.93 11.22 16.13
CA PRO A 200 -13.30 10.05 15.33
C PRO A 200 -12.15 9.52 14.47
N LEU A 201 -11.31 10.42 13.94
CA LEU A 201 -10.13 10.06 13.16
C LEU A 201 -9.07 9.38 14.04
N GLN A 202 -8.84 9.86 15.26
CA GLN A 202 -7.91 9.21 16.19
C GLN A 202 -8.37 7.79 16.54
N ARG A 203 -9.67 7.58 16.79
CA ARG A 203 -10.22 6.24 17.08
C ARG A 203 -10.05 5.30 15.89
N ALA A 204 -10.32 5.77 14.68
CA ALA A 204 -10.07 5.03 13.45
C ALA A 204 -8.59 4.63 13.30
N ILE A 205 -7.65 5.54 13.59
CA ILE A 205 -6.23 5.21 13.56
C ILE A 205 -5.85 4.22 14.67
N ASP A 206 -6.39 4.37 15.88
CA ASP A 206 -6.15 3.44 16.98
C ASP A 206 -6.62 2.02 16.63
N GLU A 207 -7.80 1.89 16.00
CA GLU A 207 -8.33 0.61 15.52
C GLU A 207 -7.42 -0.01 14.45
N LEU A 208 -6.96 0.79 13.48
CA LEU A 208 -5.99 0.33 12.49
C LEU A 208 -4.66 -0.12 13.12
N ARG A 209 -4.22 0.52 14.21
CA ARG A 209 -3.00 0.14 14.95
C ARG A 209 -3.20 -1.16 15.72
N GLU A 210 -4.37 -1.35 16.32
CA GLU A 210 -4.73 -2.60 16.98
C GLU A 210 -4.70 -3.77 16.01
N GLU A 211 -5.36 -3.63 14.85
CA GLU A 211 -5.34 -4.63 13.76
C GLU A 211 -3.92 -4.88 13.23
N ALA A 212 -3.11 -3.82 13.17
CA ALA A 212 -1.72 -3.93 12.77
C ALA A 212 -0.80 -4.54 13.84
N GLU A 213 -1.30 -4.85 15.05
CA GLU A 213 -0.52 -5.27 16.22
C GLU A 213 0.55 -4.25 16.65
N LEU A 214 0.31 -2.96 16.42
CA LEU A 214 1.17 -1.85 16.84
C LEU A 214 0.73 -1.28 18.19
N SER A 215 1.66 -0.61 18.90
CA SER A 215 1.31 0.13 20.11
C SER A 215 0.35 1.28 19.79
N PRO A 216 -0.55 1.68 20.70
CA PRO A 216 -1.43 2.83 20.50
C PRO A 216 -0.67 4.10 20.10
N ALA A 217 -1.27 4.94 19.27
CA ALA A 217 -0.71 6.23 18.94
C ALA A 217 -0.87 7.20 20.11
N PRO A 218 0.07 8.15 20.33
CA PRO A 218 -0.18 9.27 21.22
C PRO A 218 -1.38 10.09 20.70
N LEU A 219 -2.06 10.82 21.57
CA LEU A 219 -3.13 11.74 21.17
C LEU A 219 -2.58 12.77 20.17
N MET A 220 -3.01 12.68 18.91
CA MET A 220 -2.61 13.59 17.86
C MET A 220 -3.72 14.61 17.57
N THR A 221 -3.31 15.85 17.34
CA THR A 221 -4.22 16.92 16.88
C THR A 221 -4.20 17.09 15.36
N CYS A 222 -3.21 16.50 14.69
CA CYS A 222 -3.04 16.55 13.24
C CYS A 222 -2.32 15.30 12.76
N PHE A 223 -2.72 14.79 11.60
CA PHE A 223 -2.14 13.59 10.99
C PHE A 223 -1.37 13.97 9.71
N PRO A 224 -0.06 13.69 9.61
CA PRO A 224 0.74 14.07 8.44
C PRO A 224 0.19 13.51 7.13
N PHE A 225 -0.42 12.32 7.15
CA PHE A 225 -0.99 11.68 5.97
C PHE A 225 -2.08 12.51 5.29
N LEU A 226 -2.77 13.41 6.00
CA LEU A 226 -3.83 14.26 5.43
C LEU A 226 -3.32 15.19 4.30
N ASN A 227 -2.02 15.45 4.25
CA ASN A 227 -1.39 16.24 3.17
C ASN A 227 -0.93 15.40 1.98
N THR A 228 -1.23 14.09 1.97
CA THR A 228 -0.88 13.19 0.86
C THR A 228 -2.14 12.85 0.07
N SER A 229 -2.16 13.18 -1.23
CA SER A 229 -3.29 12.81 -2.10
C SER A 229 -3.18 11.33 -2.53
N VAL A 230 -4.34 10.69 -2.72
CA VAL A 230 -4.43 9.27 -3.08
C VAL A 230 -5.07 9.10 -4.45
N PHE A 231 -4.48 8.27 -5.31
CA PHE A 231 -5.12 7.76 -6.51
C PHE A 231 -5.56 6.31 -6.29
N MET A 232 -6.79 5.98 -6.68
CA MET A 232 -7.30 4.62 -6.65
C MET A 232 -7.81 4.23 -8.04
N GLY A 233 -7.21 3.23 -8.65
CA GLY A 233 -7.65 2.63 -9.90
C GLY A 233 -8.24 1.25 -9.65
N HIS A 234 -9.39 0.96 -10.26
CA HIS A 234 -10.08 -0.32 -10.07
C HIS A 234 -10.83 -0.79 -11.31
N GLY A 235 -10.76 -2.09 -11.59
CA GLY A 235 -11.53 -2.72 -12.67
C GLY A 235 -12.98 -3.02 -12.29
N LYS A 236 -13.92 -2.81 -13.22
CA LYS A 236 -15.33 -3.18 -12.99
C LYS A 236 -15.60 -4.69 -13.17
N LYS A 237 -14.67 -5.42 -13.77
CA LYS A 237 -14.71 -6.88 -13.95
C LYS A 237 -13.73 -7.59 -13.02
N ASP A 238 -13.29 -6.92 -11.96
CA ASP A 238 -12.42 -7.51 -10.96
C ASP A 238 -13.23 -8.49 -10.09
N GLU A 239 -12.98 -9.79 -10.26
CA GLU A 239 -13.65 -10.87 -9.52
C GLU A 239 -12.86 -11.32 -8.28
N ASP A 240 -11.59 -10.93 -8.15
CA ASP A 240 -10.76 -11.26 -6.98
C ASP A 240 -10.99 -10.24 -5.87
N VAL A 241 -10.95 -8.95 -6.21
CA VAL A 241 -11.30 -7.83 -5.32
C VAL A 241 -12.38 -7.02 -6.03
N GLU A 242 -13.63 -7.33 -5.72
CA GLU A 242 -14.78 -6.65 -6.33
C GLU A 242 -14.68 -5.12 -6.20
N TYR A 243 -15.12 -4.41 -7.23
CA TYR A 243 -15.10 -2.95 -7.28
C TYR A 243 -15.75 -2.28 -6.05
N CYS A 244 -16.75 -2.93 -5.45
CA CYS A 244 -17.41 -2.41 -4.25
C CYS A 244 -16.42 -2.20 -3.08
N HIS A 245 -15.37 -3.02 -2.97
CA HIS A 245 -14.34 -2.89 -1.94
C HIS A 245 -13.38 -1.73 -2.21
N GLY A 246 -13.00 -1.50 -3.48
CA GLY A 246 -12.23 -0.31 -3.87
C GLY A 246 -13.01 0.99 -3.63
N LEU A 247 -14.30 1.00 -3.96
CA LEU A 247 -15.20 2.11 -3.67
C LEU A 247 -15.38 2.35 -2.16
N SER A 248 -15.52 1.26 -1.40
CA SER A 248 -15.61 1.27 0.06
C SER A 248 -14.35 1.90 0.68
N ALA A 249 -13.18 1.48 0.23
CA ALA A 249 -11.89 2.03 0.64
C ALA A 249 -11.77 3.54 0.33
N ALA A 250 -12.15 3.97 -0.87
CA ALA A 250 -12.14 5.39 -1.25
C ALA A 250 -13.03 6.22 -0.32
N LYS A 251 -14.26 5.76 -0.04
CA LYS A 251 -15.19 6.45 0.88
C LYS A 251 -14.66 6.50 2.31
N CYS A 252 -13.97 5.44 2.76
CA CYS A 252 -13.34 5.41 4.07
C CYS A 252 -12.27 6.52 4.18
N LEU A 253 -11.40 6.62 3.18
CA LEU A 253 -10.36 7.66 3.11
C LEU A 253 -10.95 9.08 3.02
N GLU A 254 -11.97 9.29 2.20
CA GLU A 254 -12.66 10.58 2.10
C GLU A 254 -13.27 11.00 3.45
N ARG A 255 -13.84 10.05 4.21
CA ARG A 255 -14.36 10.30 5.57
C ARG A 255 -13.25 10.61 6.58
N MET A 256 -12.05 10.08 6.38
CA MET A 256 -10.87 10.45 7.16
C MET A 256 -10.33 11.85 6.81
N GLY A 257 -10.87 12.51 5.77
CA GLY A 257 -10.44 13.83 5.31
C GLY A 257 -9.33 13.79 4.27
N VAL A 258 -9.07 12.63 3.66
CA VAL A 258 -8.07 12.45 2.61
C VAL A 258 -8.64 12.83 1.24
N GLU A 259 -7.84 13.52 0.42
CA GLU A 259 -8.17 13.75 -0.99
C GLU A 259 -7.96 12.46 -1.81
N VAL A 260 -9.04 11.91 -2.37
CA VAL A 260 -9.01 10.67 -3.15
C VAL A 260 -9.48 10.92 -4.59
N LYS A 261 -8.67 10.47 -5.56
CA LYS A 261 -9.04 10.37 -6.97
C LYS A 261 -9.32 8.91 -7.33
N LEU A 262 -10.59 8.50 -7.25
CA LEU A 262 -11.04 7.18 -7.68
C LEU A 262 -11.34 7.17 -9.20
N LYS A 263 -10.74 6.24 -9.93
CA LYS A 263 -11.02 6.00 -11.35
C LYS A 263 -11.34 4.52 -11.59
N THR A 264 -12.31 4.28 -12.47
CA THR A 264 -12.75 2.92 -12.82
C THR A 264 -12.49 2.60 -14.28
N TYR A 265 -12.19 1.33 -14.55
CA TYR A 265 -11.90 0.83 -15.89
C TYR A 265 -12.91 -0.28 -16.23
N PRO A 266 -13.84 -0.05 -17.18
CA PRO A 266 -15.00 -0.93 -17.40
C PRO A 266 -14.66 -2.39 -17.74
N ASP A 267 -13.59 -2.61 -18.50
CA ASP A 267 -13.19 -3.93 -18.98
C ASP A 267 -12.00 -4.53 -18.24
N LEU A 268 -11.48 -3.83 -17.24
CA LEU A 268 -10.34 -4.30 -16.46
C LEU A 268 -10.81 -5.33 -15.42
N GLU A 269 -10.13 -6.46 -15.39
CA GLU A 269 -10.25 -7.52 -14.38
C GLU A 269 -9.28 -7.24 -13.22
N HIS A 270 -8.78 -8.26 -12.52
CA HIS A 270 -7.82 -8.10 -11.41
C HIS A 270 -6.38 -7.85 -11.91
N TRP A 271 -6.17 -6.71 -12.58
CA TRP A 271 -4.86 -6.30 -13.10
C TRP A 271 -4.79 -4.79 -13.29
N TYR A 272 -3.73 -4.30 -13.94
CA TYR A 272 -3.63 -2.92 -14.41
C TYR A 272 -3.67 -2.83 -15.94
N CYS A 273 -4.06 -1.67 -16.48
CA CYS A 273 -4.06 -1.44 -17.93
C CYS A 273 -3.28 -0.19 -18.35
N PRO A 274 -2.93 -0.03 -19.64
CA PRO A 274 -2.20 1.16 -20.12
C PRO A 274 -2.91 2.49 -19.81
N GLY A 275 -4.25 2.49 -19.87
CA GLY A 275 -5.06 3.65 -19.48
C GLY A 275 -4.83 4.05 -18.03
N GLU A 276 -4.91 3.07 -17.14
CA GLU A 276 -4.66 3.28 -15.70
C GLU A 276 -3.25 3.76 -15.41
N LEU A 277 -2.24 3.13 -16.02
CA LEU A 277 -0.85 3.56 -15.86
C LEU A 277 -0.64 5.00 -16.33
N GLY A 278 -1.33 5.42 -17.40
CA GLY A 278 -1.32 6.81 -17.87
C GLY A 278 -1.92 7.79 -16.87
N ASP A 279 -3.04 7.45 -16.27
CA ASP A 279 -3.67 8.26 -15.22
C ASP A 279 -2.80 8.37 -13.97
N ILE A 280 -2.11 7.28 -13.60
CA ILE A 280 -1.14 7.25 -12.50
C ILE A 280 0.03 8.18 -12.81
N ILE A 281 0.60 8.11 -14.03
CA ILE A 281 1.69 9.01 -14.45
C ILE A 281 1.24 10.46 -14.36
N GLN A 282 0.06 10.79 -14.91
CA GLN A 282 -0.48 12.15 -14.86
C GLN A 282 -0.68 12.62 -13.42
N PHE A 283 -1.23 11.76 -12.57
CA PHE A 283 -1.44 12.05 -11.15
C PHE A 283 -0.11 12.31 -10.42
N ILE A 284 0.89 11.45 -10.59
CA ILE A 284 2.21 11.62 -9.97
C ILE A 284 2.86 12.93 -10.44
N ASN A 285 2.84 13.23 -11.74
CA ASN A 285 3.43 14.47 -12.27
C ASN A 285 2.73 15.71 -11.72
N GLN A 286 1.40 15.68 -11.58
CA GLN A 286 0.63 16.77 -11.01
C GLN A 286 0.97 16.99 -9.53
N GLN A 287 1.00 15.93 -8.71
CA GLN A 287 1.25 16.05 -7.27
C GLN A 287 2.69 16.45 -6.95
N LEU A 288 3.66 15.97 -7.74
CA LEU A 288 5.08 16.24 -7.49
C LEU A 288 5.62 17.46 -8.26
N GLY A 289 4.81 18.10 -9.11
CA GLY A 289 5.19 19.26 -9.93
C GLY A 289 6.32 18.96 -10.91
N LEU A 290 6.23 17.82 -11.61
CA LEU A 290 7.26 17.30 -12.53
C LEU A 290 7.00 17.66 -14.00
#